data_AF-A0A3D3BAT5-F1
#
_entry.id   AF-A0A3D3BAT5-F1
#
_cell.length_a   1.000
_cell.length_b   1.000
_cell.length_c   1.000
_cell.angle_alpha   90.00
_cell.angle_beta   90.00
_cell.angle_gamma   90.00
#
_symmetry.space_group_name_H-M   'P 1'
#
loop_
_entity.id
_entity.type
_entity.pdbx_description
1 polymer ?
#
loop_
_entity_poly.entity_id
_entity_poly.type
_entity_poly.pdbx_seq_one_letter_code
_entity_poly.pdbx_strand_id
1 'polypeptide(L)'
;MLKAISLSFALLTLFLAPAFAVEVGDDGLHKEEWFTMTFRDVAEDVATAKSEGKRLAIIFEQRGCIYCREMHEKILSDPEVRDFIKANFMVVQYNMFGDEEVTDTDGEVLTEKSAARKWGYIFTPTIVFLPEEVESGVPVSKAAVATMPGAFGKLTFLNMFRWVKEKGYEGAEHFQVYHARIINELRAAGKLEE
;
A
#
# COMPACT_ATOMS: atom_id res chain seq x y z
N MET A 1 61.52 38.63 -16.91
CA MET A 1 60.96 37.29 -17.17
C MET A 1 59.81 37.07 -16.20
N LEU A 2 58.57 37.32 -16.62
CA LEU A 2 57.37 37.16 -15.79
C LEU A 2 56.60 35.94 -16.32
N LYS A 3 56.51 34.85 -15.52
CA LYS A 3 55.69 33.68 -15.86
C LYS A 3 54.30 33.89 -15.26
N ALA A 4 53.30 34.02 -16.13
CA ALA A 4 51.89 34.01 -15.75
C ALA A 4 51.50 32.57 -15.37
N ILE A 5 50.97 32.39 -14.16
CA ILE A 5 50.38 31.14 -13.69
C ILE A 5 48.87 31.26 -13.92
N SER A 6 48.36 30.60 -14.96
CA SER A 6 46.92 30.45 -15.16
C SER A 6 46.37 29.39 -14.20
N LEU A 7 45.65 29.82 -13.16
CA LEU A 7 44.79 28.95 -12.37
C LEU A 7 43.57 28.58 -13.22
N SER A 8 43.47 27.31 -13.62
CA SER A 8 42.22 26.75 -14.14
C SER A 8 41.35 26.29 -12.96
N PHE A 9 40.24 26.99 -12.74
CA PHE A 9 39.24 26.64 -11.73
C PHE A 9 38.28 25.60 -12.33
N ALA A 10 38.49 24.32 -12.02
CA ALA A 10 37.57 23.26 -12.41
C ALA A 10 36.31 23.33 -11.52
N LEU A 11 35.20 23.79 -12.08
CA LEU A 11 33.92 23.90 -11.39
C LEU A 11 33.31 22.49 -11.24
N LEU A 12 33.45 21.90 -10.06
CA LEU A 12 32.86 20.61 -9.72
C LEU A 12 31.36 20.79 -9.45
N THR A 13 30.50 20.56 -10.44
CA THR A 13 29.05 20.54 -10.25
C THR A 13 28.66 19.28 -9.47
N LEU A 14 28.39 19.44 -8.17
CA LEU A 14 27.79 18.40 -7.33
C LEU A 14 26.37 18.12 -7.85
N PHE A 15 26.15 16.94 -8.44
CA PHE A 15 24.80 16.43 -8.68
C PHE A 15 24.19 16.04 -7.34
N LEU A 16 23.46 16.98 -6.72
CA LEU A 16 22.54 16.67 -5.63
C LEU A 16 21.38 15.88 -6.22
N ALA A 17 21.44 14.55 -6.14
CA ALA A 17 20.26 13.72 -6.34
C ALA A 17 19.23 14.12 -5.27
N PRO A 18 17.98 14.46 -5.63
CA PRO A 18 16.96 14.74 -4.65
C PRO A 18 16.73 13.46 -3.83
N ALA A 19 17.00 13.53 -2.54
CA ALA A 19 16.52 12.52 -1.61
C ALA A 19 14.99 12.72 -1.54
N PHE A 20 14.23 11.83 -2.18
CA PHE A 20 12.80 11.73 -1.99
C PHE A 20 12.55 11.20 -0.58
N ALA A 21 12.58 12.08 0.41
CA ALA A 21 12.07 11.76 1.73
C ALA A 21 10.57 11.52 1.58
N VAL A 22 10.09 10.38 2.08
CA VAL A 22 8.65 10.11 2.13
C VAL A 22 8.01 11.20 2.99
N GLU A 23 7.03 11.90 2.42
CA GLU A 23 6.31 12.96 3.10
C GLU A 23 5.56 12.38 4.31
N VAL A 24 5.61 13.08 5.44
CA VAL A 24 4.86 12.73 6.65
C VAL A 24 3.81 13.82 6.84
N GLY A 25 2.53 13.41 6.85
CA GLY A 25 1.42 14.33 7.05
C GLY A 25 1.28 14.78 8.51
N ASP A 26 0.36 15.72 8.75
CA ASP A 26 0.07 16.26 10.09
C ASP A 26 -0.45 15.19 11.08
N ASP A 27 -1.07 14.13 10.56
CA ASP A 27 -1.47 12.95 11.32
C ASP A 27 -0.27 12.09 11.78
N GLY A 28 0.92 12.33 11.21
CA GLY A 28 2.14 11.59 11.45
C GLY A 28 2.24 10.29 10.66
N LEU A 29 1.41 10.10 9.65
CA LEU A 29 1.48 8.98 8.71
C LEU A 29 2.32 9.35 7.48
N HIS A 30 2.95 8.33 6.90
CA HIS A 30 3.69 8.46 5.64
C HIS A 30 2.71 8.61 4.48
N LYS A 31 2.99 9.50 3.52
CA LYS A 31 2.04 9.84 2.45
C LYS A 31 2.54 9.36 1.09
N GLU A 32 1.59 8.92 0.29
CA GLU A 32 1.74 8.69 -1.13
C GLU A 32 0.78 9.61 -1.87
N GLU A 33 1.27 10.38 -2.85
CA GLU A 33 0.43 11.28 -3.66
C GLU A 33 -0.70 10.56 -4.41
N TRP A 34 -0.57 9.24 -4.60
CA TRP A 34 -1.52 8.42 -5.34
C TRP A 34 -2.51 7.66 -4.45
N PHE A 35 -2.43 7.82 -3.12
CA PHE A 35 -3.52 7.40 -2.23
C PHE A 35 -4.73 8.31 -2.43
N THR A 36 -5.92 7.74 -2.33
CA THR A 36 -7.18 8.43 -2.54
C THR A 36 -7.72 8.95 -1.21
N MET A 37 -8.08 10.22 -1.19
CA MET A 37 -8.80 10.83 -0.07
C MET A 37 -10.30 10.63 -0.29
N THR A 38 -10.98 10.08 0.70
CA THR A 38 -12.43 9.79 0.65
C THR A 38 -13.09 10.24 1.95
N PHE A 39 -14.42 10.15 2.01
CA PHE A 39 -15.17 10.30 3.25
C PHE A 39 -15.15 9.03 4.12
N ARG A 40 -14.42 7.99 3.71
CA ARG A 40 -14.29 6.69 4.39
C ARG A 40 -15.64 5.99 4.60
N ASP A 41 -16.58 6.22 3.70
CA ASP A 41 -17.72 5.32 3.52
C ASP A 41 -17.25 4.12 2.69
N VAL A 42 -17.07 2.99 3.35
CA VAL A 42 -16.39 1.85 2.73
C VAL A 42 -17.22 1.27 1.58
N ALA A 43 -18.55 1.34 1.65
CA ALA A 43 -19.41 0.84 0.58
C ALA A 43 -19.33 1.76 -0.66
N GLU A 44 -19.34 3.08 -0.46
CA GLU A 44 -19.12 4.05 -1.54
C GLU A 44 -17.71 3.95 -2.12
N ASP A 45 -16.70 3.71 -1.29
CA ASP A 45 -15.30 3.55 -1.73
C ASP A 45 -15.14 2.28 -2.59
N VAL A 46 -15.79 1.17 -2.22
CA VAL A 46 -15.83 -0.05 -3.05
C VAL A 46 -16.50 0.24 -4.40
N ALA A 47 -17.65 0.93 -4.39
CA ALA A 47 -18.37 1.27 -5.62
C ALA A 47 -17.56 2.20 -6.53
N THR A 48 -16.87 3.19 -5.95
CA THR A 48 -15.99 4.12 -6.65
C THR A 48 -14.82 3.39 -7.29
N ALA A 49 -14.09 2.58 -6.50
CA ALA A 49 -12.99 1.78 -7.01
C ALA A 49 -13.43 0.90 -8.19
N LYS A 50 -14.57 0.22 -8.07
CA LYS A 50 -15.13 -0.61 -9.14
C LYS A 50 -15.45 0.21 -10.39
N SER A 51 -16.02 1.41 -10.24
CA SER A 51 -16.34 2.29 -11.37
C SER A 51 -15.09 2.71 -12.16
N GLU A 52 -13.93 2.77 -11.49
CA GLU A 52 -12.63 3.03 -12.11
C GLU A 52 -11.93 1.76 -12.62
N GLY A 53 -12.58 0.59 -12.58
CA GLY A 53 -11.97 -0.70 -12.94
C GLY A 53 -10.95 -1.24 -11.93
N LYS A 54 -10.94 -0.67 -10.71
CA LYS A 54 -10.03 -0.97 -9.62
C LYS A 54 -10.74 -1.75 -8.50
N ARG A 55 -9.96 -2.23 -7.55
CA ARG A 55 -10.41 -2.80 -6.27
C ARG A 55 -10.05 -1.88 -5.11
N LEU A 56 -10.80 -1.91 -4.03
CA LEU A 56 -10.45 -1.15 -2.84
C LEU A 56 -9.42 -1.92 -1.99
N ALA A 57 -8.35 -1.24 -1.61
CA ALA A 57 -7.46 -1.66 -0.53
C ALA A 57 -7.40 -0.57 0.54
N ILE A 58 -7.62 -0.93 1.80
CA ILE A 58 -7.49 -0.02 2.94
C ILE A 58 -6.19 -0.33 3.65
N ILE A 59 -5.39 0.69 3.96
CA ILE A 59 -4.13 0.54 4.71
C ILE A 59 -4.27 1.20 6.08
N PHE A 60 -4.15 0.41 7.14
CA PHE A 60 -4.05 0.89 8.50
C PHE A 60 -2.60 1.14 8.89
N GLU A 61 -2.31 2.35 9.36
CA GLU A 61 -0.99 2.78 9.83
C GLU A 61 -1.09 3.51 11.17
N GLN A 62 0.06 3.79 11.78
CA GLN A 62 0.14 4.58 13.01
C GLN A 62 1.36 5.50 12.96
N ARG A 63 1.30 6.61 13.71
CA ARG A 63 2.42 7.53 13.88
C ARG A 63 3.66 6.81 14.42
N GLY A 64 4.83 7.11 13.82
CA GLY A 64 6.11 6.59 14.28
C GLY A 64 6.35 5.10 13.98
N CYS A 65 5.51 4.48 13.15
CA CYS A 65 5.63 3.10 12.73
C CYS A 65 6.82 2.90 11.78
N ILE A 66 7.90 2.29 12.27
CA ILE A 66 9.10 2.02 11.46
C ILE A 66 8.83 1.10 10.26
N TYR A 67 7.89 0.18 10.39
CA TYR A 67 7.51 -0.76 9.33
C TYR A 67 6.65 -0.10 8.25
N CYS A 68 5.83 0.87 8.65
CA CYS A 68 5.04 1.69 7.74
C CYS A 68 5.99 2.57 6.92
N ARG A 69 6.94 3.24 7.59
CA ARG A 69 8.04 3.96 6.90
C ARG A 69 8.75 3.08 5.88
N GLU A 70 9.17 1.88 6.28
CA GLU A 70 9.88 0.97 5.40
C GLU A 70 9.02 0.53 4.20
N MET A 71 7.73 0.26 4.42
CA MET A 71 6.77 -0.04 3.35
C MET A 71 6.70 1.11 2.35
N HIS A 72 6.57 2.36 2.81
CA HIS A 72 6.55 3.53 1.92
C HIS A 72 7.88 3.73 1.19
N GLU A 73 8.99 3.78 1.92
CA GLU A 73 10.31 4.13 1.38
C GLU A 73 10.90 3.07 0.45
N LYS A 74 10.59 1.78 0.66
CA LYS A 74 11.22 0.67 -0.08
C LYS A 74 10.28 -0.11 -0.97
N ILE A 75 8.99 -0.19 -0.63
CA ILE A 75 8.03 -1.05 -1.33
C ILE A 75 7.11 -0.22 -2.21
N LEU A 76 6.43 0.79 -1.66
CA LEU A 76 5.51 1.65 -2.41
C LEU A 76 6.22 2.66 -3.33
N SER A 77 7.49 2.95 -3.06
CA SER A 77 8.36 3.76 -3.93
C SER A 77 8.89 3.00 -5.16
N ASP A 78 8.91 1.65 -5.12
CA ASP A 78 9.38 0.82 -6.23
C ASP A 78 8.40 0.94 -7.42
N PRO A 79 8.86 1.34 -8.63
CA PRO A 79 7.97 1.57 -9.76
C PRO A 79 7.10 0.37 -10.16
N GLU A 80 7.62 -0.86 -10.05
CA GLU A 80 6.85 -2.06 -10.39
C GLU A 80 5.66 -2.24 -9.45
N VAL A 81 5.90 -2.03 -8.15
CA VAL A 81 4.87 -2.13 -7.13
C VAL A 81 3.87 -0.99 -7.26
N ARG A 82 4.38 0.25 -7.25
CA ARG A 82 3.57 1.47 -7.34
C ARG A 82 2.65 1.46 -8.56
N ASP A 83 3.21 1.21 -9.73
CA ASP A 83 2.46 1.35 -10.98
C ASP A 83 1.44 0.22 -11.13
N PHE A 84 1.76 -1.00 -10.65
CA PHE A 84 0.79 -2.08 -10.57
C PHE A 84 -0.38 -1.72 -9.64
N ILE A 85 -0.10 -1.20 -8.44
CA ILE A 85 -1.16 -0.86 -7.48
C ILE A 85 -2.02 0.27 -8.01
N LYS A 86 -1.43 1.37 -8.48
CA LYS A 86 -2.16 2.52 -9.04
C LYS A 86 -3.10 2.14 -10.18
N ALA A 87 -2.69 1.20 -11.03
CA ALA A 87 -3.49 0.73 -12.15
C ALA A 87 -4.66 -0.18 -11.74
N ASN A 88 -4.58 -0.84 -10.57
CA ASN A 88 -5.48 -1.94 -10.21
C ASN A 88 -6.27 -1.72 -8.91
N PHE A 89 -5.83 -0.80 -8.06
CA PHE A 89 -6.39 -0.56 -6.75
C PHE A 89 -6.58 0.93 -6.47
N MET A 90 -7.72 1.25 -5.88
CA MET A 90 -7.92 2.48 -5.14
C MET A 90 -7.45 2.21 -3.71
N VAL A 91 -6.52 3.01 -3.21
CA VAL A 91 -5.93 2.83 -1.89
C VAL A 91 -6.33 3.97 -0.98
N VAL A 92 -6.93 3.65 0.17
CA VAL A 92 -7.33 4.63 1.18
C VAL A 92 -6.56 4.35 2.47
N GLN A 93 -5.94 5.38 3.02
CA GLN A 93 -5.12 5.29 4.24
C GLN A 93 -5.93 5.65 5.48
N TYR A 94 -5.82 4.82 6.51
CA TYR A 94 -6.52 4.94 7.78
C TYR A 94 -5.50 5.04 8.92
N ASN A 95 -5.76 5.93 9.88
CA ASN A 95 -4.97 6.02 11.10
C ASN A 95 -5.56 5.09 12.18
N MET A 96 -4.80 4.08 12.59
CA MET A 96 -5.22 3.11 13.63
C MET A 96 -5.61 3.78 14.97
N PHE A 97 -5.14 4.99 15.24
CA PHE A 97 -5.53 5.77 16.41
C PHE A 97 -6.23 7.09 16.06
N GLY A 98 -6.61 7.28 14.80
CA GLY A 98 -7.30 8.46 14.34
C GLY A 98 -8.76 8.51 14.79
N ASP A 99 -9.30 9.72 14.71
CA ASP A 99 -10.66 10.06 15.11
C ASP A 99 -11.52 10.53 13.92
N GLU A 100 -11.02 10.37 12.68
CA GLU A 100 -11.82 10.61 11.47
C GLU A 100 -12.97 9.60 11.39
N GLU A 101 -14.10 10.05 10.86
CA GLU A 101 -15.29 9.23 10.69
C GLU A 101 -15.08 8.15 9.62
N VAL A 102 -15.66 6.97 9.84
CA VAL A 102 -15.66 5.81 8.96
C VAL A 102 -17.06 5.22 8.98
N THR A 103 -17.68 5.05 7.82
CA THR A 103 -18.93 4.28 7.69
C THR A 103 -18.58 2.87 7.25
N ASP A 104 -18.80 1.90 8.14
CA ASP A 104 -18.57 0.48 7.87
C ASP A 104 -19.61 -0.06 6.87
N THR A 105 -19.34 -1.19 6.23
CA THR A 105 -20.24 -1.81 5.24
C THR A 105 -21.51 -2.40 5.87
N ASP A 106 -21.56 -2.50 7.20
CA ASP A 106 -22.79 -2.79 7.95
C ASP A 106 -23.59 -1.54 8.35
N GLY A 107 -23.14 -0.35 7.94
CA GLY A 107 -23.81 0.93 8.17
C GLY A 107 -23.52 1.58 9.52
N GLU A 108 -22.69 0.96 10.38
CA GLU A 108 -22.26 1.59 11.62
C GLU A 108 -21.27 2.73 11.34
N VAL A 109 -21.52 3.88 11.93
CA VAL A 109 -20.61 5.03 11.91
C VAL A 109 -19.63 4.92 13.07
N LEU A 110 -18.35 4.91 12.73
CA LEU A 110 -17.21 4.66 13.62
C LEU A 110 -16.19 5.78 13.47
N THR A 111 -15.23 5.87 14.38
CA THR A 111 -13.94 6.47 14.07
C THR A 111 -12.96 5.43 13.53
N GLU A 112 -11.90 5.86 12.82
CA GLU A 112 -10.81 4.97 12.36
C GLU A 112 -10.30 4.05 13.49
N LYS A 113 -10.09 4.60 14.69
CA LYS A 113 -9.67 3.84 15.89
C LYS A 113 -10.68 2.78 16.31
N SER A 114 -11.98 3.09 16.28
CA SER A 114 -13.01 2.11 16.62
C SER A 114 -13.24 1.09 15.51
N ALA A 115 -13.07 1.48 14.24
CA ALA A 115 -13.08 0.57 13.10
C ALA A 115 -11.93 -0.44 13.19
N ALA A 116 -10.70 0.00 13.47
CA ALA A 116 -9.56 -0.89 13.71
C ALA A 116 -9.85 -1.92 14.81
N ARG A 117 -10.47 -1.49 15.92
CA ARG A 117 -10.89 -2.38 17.02
C ARG A 117 -11.99 -3.36 16.61
N LYS A 118 -13.05 -2.87 15.97
CA LYS A 118 -14.18 -3.69 15.48
C LYS A 118 -13.70 -4.74 14.49
N TRP A 119 -12.75 -4.37 13.64
CA TRP A 119 -12.23 -5.24 12.59
C TRP A 119 -11.09 -6.16 13.05
N GLY A 120 -10.62 -6.00 14.30
CA GLY A 120 -9.59 -6.85 14.89
C GLY A 120 -8.17 -6.53 14.42
N TYR A 121 -7.93 -5.34 13.90
CA TYR A 121 -6.60 -4.91 13.42
C TYR A 121 -5.79 -4.35 14.58
N ILE A 122 -4.72 -5.07 14.93
CA ILE A 122 -3.86 -4.77 16.10
C ILE A 122 -2.40 -4.51 15.73
N PHE A 123 -2.03 -4.62 14.45
CA PHE A 123 -0.69 -4.39 13.94
C PHE A 123 -0.68 -3.41 12.76
N THR A 124 0.44 -2.72 12.55
CA THR A 124 0.64 -1.81 11.42
C THR A 124 1.97 -2.10 10.72
N PRO A 125 2.05 -1.93 9.38
CA PRO A 125 0.91 -1.68 8.49
C PRO A 125 -0.02 -2.91 8.42
N THR A 126 -1.32 -2.70 8.23
CA THR A 126 -2.26 -3.78 7.88
C THR A 126 -3.01 -3.37 6.62
N ILE A 127 -2.95 -4.21 5.59
CA ILE A 127 -3.67 -3.96 4.33
C ILE A 127 -4.88 -4.89 4.26
N VAL A 128 -6.04 -4.32 3.99
CA VAL A 128 -7.33 -5.01 3.88
C VAL A 128 -7.81 -4.90 2.46
N PHE A 129 -8.10 -6.04 1.84
CA PHE A 129 -8.56 -6.10 0.46
C PHE A 129 -10.06 -6.38 0.43
N LEU A 130 -10.82 -5.52 -0.25
CA LEU A 130 -12.26 -5.65 -0.34
C LEU A 130 -12.67 -6.34 -1.67
N PRO A 131 -13.82 -7.03 -1.69
CA PRO A 131 -14.40 -7.53 -2.94
C PRO A 131 -14.85 -6.36 -3.84
N GLU A 132 -15.21 -6.68 -5.09
CA GLU A 132 -15.77 -5.69 -6.02
C GLU A 132 -17.20 -5.26 -5.67
N GLU A 133 -17.87 -6.05 -4.83
CA GLU A 133 -19.21 -5.77 -4.31
C GLU A 133 -19.25 -6.21 -2.85
N VAL A 134 -19.79 -5.36 -1.99
CA VAL A 134 -19.98 -5.65 -0.57
C VAL A 134 -21.46 -5.83 -0.27
N GLU A 135 -21.79 -6.83 0.53
CA GLU A 135 -23.14 -7.05 1.03
C GLU A 135 -23.44 -6.07 2.17
N SER A 136 -24.58 -5.38 2.10
CA SER A 136 -25.02 -4.50 3.17
C SER A 136 -25.30 -5.29 4.45
N GLY A 137 -24.91 -4.75 5.60
CA GLY A 137 -25.10 -5.38 6.91
C GLY A 137 -24.00 -6.38 7.30
N VAL A 138 -22.99 -6.56 6.44
CA VAL A 138 -21.78 -7.35 6.74
C VAL A 138 -20.63 -6.38 7.03
N PRO A 139 -19.97 -6.43 8.20
CA PRO A 139 -18.84 -5.54 8.49
C PRO A 139 -17.62 -5.89 7.64
N VAL A 140 -16.75 -4.92 7.41
CA VAL A 140 -15.51 -5.07 6.63
C VAL A 140 -14.68 -6.28 7.07
N SER A 141 -14.59 -6.56 8.37
CA SER A 141 -13.84 -7.70 8.90
C SER A 141 -14.32 -9.07 8.44
N LYS A 142 -15.58 -9.16 8.00
CA LYS A 142 -16.16 -10.36 7.41
C LYS A 142 -16.24 -10.28 5.88
N ALA A 143 -16.38 -9.07 5.32
CA ALA A 143 -16.48 -8.87 3.88
C ALA A 143 -15.11 -8.93 3.16
N ALA A 144 -14.01 -8.60 3.84
CA ALA A 144 -12.68 -8.58 3.26
C ALA A 144 -12.27 -9.95 2.67
N VAL A 145 -11.74 -9.93 1.44
CA VAL A 145 -11.32 -11.14 0.73
C VAL A 145 -9.94 -11.62 1.15
N ALA A 146 -9.12 -10.70 1.66
CA ALA A 146 -7.81 -10.99 2.23
C ALA A 146 -7.38 -9.84 3.17
N THR A 147 -6.55 -10.19 4.15
CA THR A 147 -5.89 -9.23 5.04
C THR A 147 -4.42 -9.58 5.12
N MET A 148 -3.55 -8.59 4.93
CA MET A 148 -2.10 -8.73 4.98
C MET A 148 -1.56 -7.93 6.17
N PRO A 149 -1.32 -8.58 7.33
CA PRO A 149 -0.81 -7.91 8.52
C PRO A 149 0.73 -7.86 8.50
N GLY A 150 1.28 -6.65 8.62
CA GLY A 150 2.71 -6.40 8.75
C GLY A 150 3.41 -5.99 7.45
N ALA A 151 4.68 -5.58 7.59
CA ALA A 151 5.54 -5.27 6.46
C ALA A 151 6.13 -6.55 5.87
N PHE A 152 5.89 -6.77 4.58
CA PHE A 152 6.45 -7.87 3.81
C PHE A 152 7.45 -7.36 2.78
N GLY A 153 8.38 -8.23 2.37
CA GLY A 153 9.29 -7.94 1.26
C GLY A 153 8.55 -7.77 -0.07
N LYS A 154 9.20 -7.10 -1.03
CA LYS A 154 8.62 -6.69 -2.33
C LYS A 154 7.80 -7.78 -3.01
N LEU A 155 8.34 -9.01 -3.12
CA LEU A 155 7.68 -10.09 -3.86
C LEU A 155 6.42 -10.60 -3.17
N THR A 156 6.44 -10.79 -1.85
CA THR A 156 5.24 -11.22 -1.12
C THR A 156 4.16 -10.13 -1.17
N PHE A 157 4.56 -8.87 -0.99
CA PHE A 157 3.67 -7.72 -1.08
C PHE A 157 3.00 -7.65 -2.46
N LEU A 158 3.79 -7.59 -3.53
CA LEU A 158 3.27 -7.47 -4.89
C LEU A 158 2.45 -8.70 -5.33
N ASN A 159 2.88 -9.91 -4.95
CA ASN A 159 2.14 -11.11 -5.28
C ASN A 159 0.79 -11.17 -4.56
N MET A 160 0.65 -10.59 -3.36
CA MET A 160 -0.65 -10.49 -2.69
C MET A 160 -1.61 -9.61 -3.49
N PHE A 161 -1.15 -8.42 -3.91
CA PHE A 161 -1.94 -7.53 -4.76
C PHE A 161 -2.32 -8.19 -6.10
N ARG A 162 -1.39 -8.92 -6.74
CA ARG A 162 -1.67 -9.68 -7.98
C ARG A 162 -2.70 -10.78 -7.76
N TRP A 163 -2.51 -11.62 -6.75
CA TRP A 163 -3.43 -12.71 -6.42
C TRP A 163 -4.84 -12.19 -6.10
N VAL A 164 -4.97 -11.10 -5.34
CA VAL A 164 -6.26 -10.45 -5.07
C VAL A 164 -6.88 -9.88 -6.35
N LYS A 165 -6.09 -9.21 -7.20
CA LYS A 165 -6.58 -8.66 -8.48
C LYS A 165 -7.08 -9.77 -9.42
N GLU A 166 -6.40 -10.91 -9.43
CA GLU A 166 -6.75 -12.11 -10.19
C GLU A 166 -7.90 -12.92 -9.57
N LYS A 167 -8.46 -12.47 -8.44
CA LYS A 167 -9.50 -13.18 -7.68
C LYS A 167 -9.08 -14.58 -7.23
N GLY A 168 -7.79 -14.77 -6.93
CA GLY A 168 -7.25 -16.06 -6.52
C GLY A 168 -7.91 -16.65 -5.26
N TYR A 169 -8.49 -15.80 -4.40
CA TYR A 169 -9.27 -16.21 -3.24
C TYR A 169 -10.60 -16.92 -3.58
N GLU A 170 -11.08 -16.82 -4.83
CA GLU A 170 -12.25 -17.57 -5.33
C GLU A 170 -11.83 -18.95 -5.89
N GLY A 171 -10.53 -19.16 -6.12
CA GLY A 171 -9.97 -20.37 -6.68
C GLY A 171 -9.43 -21.36 -5.64
N ALA A 172 -8.91 -22.49 -6.14
CA ALA A 172 -8.30 -23.52 -5.28
C ALA A 172 -6.83 -23.20 -4.89
N GLU A 173 -6.16 -22.30 -5.60
CA GLU A 173 -4.76 -21.96 -5.35
C GLU A 173 -4.65 -20.96 -4.19
N HIS A 174 -4.33 -21.47 -3.00
CA HIS A 174 -4.02 -20.64 -1.84
C HIS A 174 -2.84 -19.70 -2.11
N PHE A 175 -2.87 -18.49 -1.54
CA PHE A 175 -1.85 -17.44 -1.76
C PHE A 175 -0.40 -17.93 -1.61
N GLN A 176 -0.10 -18.76 -0.61
CA GLN A 176 1.27 -19.26 -0.41
C GLN A 176 1.74 -20.17 -1.56
N VAL A 177 0.83 -20.93 -2.17
CA VAL A 177 1.13 -21.76 -3.35
C VAL A 177 1.34 -20.86 -4.56
N TYR A 178 0.47 -19.87 -4.77
CA TYR A 178 0.64 -18.84 -5.79
C TYR A 178 1.99 -18.14 -5.67
N HIS A 179 2.33 -17.67 -4.46
CA HIS A 179 3.58 -16.97 -4.20
C HIS A 179 4.80 -17.85 -4.51
N ALA A 180 4.81 -19.11 -4.02
CA ALA A 180 5.89 -20.05 -4.29
C ALA A 180 6.04 -20.37 -5.79
N ARG A 181 4.93 -20.52 -6.51
CA ARG A 181 4.93 -20.74 -7.96
C ARG A 181 5.58 -19.56 -8.69
N ILE A 182 5.18 -18.33 -8.41
CA ILE A 182 5.78 -17.13 -9.01
C ILE A 182 7.28 -17.03 -8.70
N ILE A 183 7.71 -17.34 -7.47
CA ILE A 183 9.14 -17.36 -7.10
C ILE A 183 9.92 -18.36 -7.97
N ASN A 184 9.39 -19.57 -8.15
CA ASN A 184 10.03 -20.60 -8.97
C ASN A 184 10.06 -20.21 -10.45
N GLU A 185 9.01 -19.59 -10.98
CA GLU A 185 8.97 -19.06 -12.34
C GLU A 185 10.03 -17.97 -12.56
N LEU A 186 10.20 -17.04 -11.59
CA LEU A 186 11.23 -16.00 -11.66
C LEU A 186 12.65 -16.59 -11.62
N ARG A 187 12.91 -17.57 -10.76
CA ARG A 187 14.20 -18.27 -10.69
C ARG A 187 14.50 -19.02 -11.99
N ALA A 188 13.52 -19.76 -12.52
CA ALA A 188 13.65 -20.46 -13.80
C ALA A 188 13.92 -19.50 -14.97
N ALA A 189 13.39 -18.28 -14.90
CA ALA A 189 13.65 -17.20 -15.86
C ALA A 189 14.97 -16.42 -15.59
N GLY A 190 15.74 -16.77 -14.56
CA GLY A 190 16.97 -16.06 -14.17
C GLY A 190 16.75 -14.65 -13.64
N LYS A 191 15.55 -14.33 -13.17
CA LYS A 191 15.14 -13.00 -12.66
C LYS A 191 15.20 -12.88 -11.14
N LEU A 192 15.52 -13.97 -10.46
CA LEU A 192 15.69 -14.03 -9.01
C LEU A 192 16.82 -15.02 -8.70
N GLU A 193 17.75 -14.62 -7.84
CA GLU A 193 18.82 -15.50 -7.36
C GLU A 193 18.25 -16.53 -6.36
N GLU A 194 19.01 -17.59 -6.09
CA GLU A 194 18.60 -18.66 -5.15
C GLU A 194 18.47 -18.17 -3.71
#